data_AF-A0A2N1RMK9-F1
#
_entry.id   AF-A0A2N1RMK9-F1
#
_cell.length_a   1.000
_cell.length_b   1.000
_cell.length_c   1.000
_cell.angle_alpha   90.00
_cell.angle_beta   90.00
_cell.angle_gamma   90.00
#
_symmetry.space_group_name_H-M   'P 1'
#
loop_
_entity.id
_entity.type
_entity.pdbx_description
1 polymer ?
#
loop_
_entity_poly.entity_id
_entity_poly.type
_entity_poly.pdbx_seq_one_letter_code
_entity_poly.pdbx_strand_id
1 'polypeptide(L)'
;MKVLNRISDPQKKQAYTMKIISYFTLFILIFFTGCAALQKTSDFAFGNKIGFPDDVDSSLFKEYPVAEVPLTNQRINGADFGPYSIKLIRNEIKVEDNSSKGFLKSEFQKIASEKYNYELKGIGKTVWRGECTTSAHNIEKKSGFPMFEKREYSYKNIMACNASGPDRIISLQMESLLPENGGLCQQKGYAVSGNIRLDIEETMNTDKQYLMPVYIGFYIYNKGILAAVVQNRMKGAVYISSTLDAELLPVVINTAAALLTYYDLLYEVGIDEE
;
A
#
# COMPACT_ATOMS: atom_id res chain seq x y z
N MET A 1 -13.98 26.95 40.22
CA MET A 1 -15.05 26.93 41.25
C MET A 1 -14.83 27.81 42.48
N LYS A 2 -13.58 28.14 42.91
CA LYS A 2 -13.34 28.93 44.14
C LYS A 2 -13.75 30.42 44.11
N VAL A 3 -14.06 31.01 42.94
CA VAL A 3 -14.35 32.46 42.80
C VAL A 3 -15.83 32.80 43.05
N LEU A 4 -16.76 31.92 42.66
CA LEU A 4 -18.21 32.16 42.79
C LEU A 4 -18.72 32.16 44.24
N ASN A 5 -17.96 31.58 45.17
CA ASN A 5 -18.32 31.53 46.59
C ASN A 5 -17.96 32.80 47.38
N ARG A 6 -17.29 33.78 46.76
CA ARG A 6 -16.99 35.08 47.39
C ARG A 6 -17.98 36.19 47.05
N ILE A 7 -18.97 35.92 46.20
CA ILE A 7 -20.01 36.88 45.82
C ILE A 7 -21.23 36.63 46.70
N SER A 8 -21.48 37.53 47.66
CA SER A 8 -22.60 37.45 48.61
C SER A 8 -23.93 37.94 48.04
N ASP A 9 -23.89 38.75 46.98
CA ASP A 9 -25.09 39.28 46.30
C ASP A 9 -25.65 38.24 45.30
N PRO A 10 -26.88 37.74 45.52
CA PRO A 10 -27.48 36.68 44.71
C PRO A 10 -27.75 37.11 43.26
N GLN A 11 -28.08 38.38 43.00
CA GLN A 11 -28.33 38.86 41.64
C GLN A 11 -27.03 38.96 40.85
N LYS A 12 -25.96 39.46 41.47
CA LYS A 12 -24.62 39.46 40.84
C LYS A 12 -24.15 38.03 40.58
N LYS A 13 -24.34 37.11 41.53
CA LYS A 13 -23.96 35.70 41.37
C LYS A 13 -24.67 35.05 40.18
N GLN A 14 -25.96 35.30 39.99
CA GLN A 14 -26.73 34.78 38.85
C GLN A 14 -26.20 35.33 37.51
N ALA A 15 -25.91 36.63 37.43
CA ALA A 15 -25.35 37.25 36.22
C ALA A 15 -23.96 36.71 35.85
N TYR A 16 -23.08 36.47 36.85
CA TYR A 16 -21.77 35.87 36.61
C TYR A 16 -21.89 34.41 36.15
N THR A 17 -22.81 33.64 36.72
CA THR A 17 -23.05 32.25 36.31
C THR A 17 -23.52 32.18 34.85
N MET A 18 -24.45 33.06 34.43
CA MET A 18 -24.90 33.12 33.03
C MET A 18 -23.80 33.52 32.04
N LYS A 19 -22.92 34.46 32.41
CA LYS A 19 -21.76 34.81 31.59
C LYS A 19 -20.80 33.63 31.44
N ILE A 20 -20.49 32.92 32.53
CA ILE A 20 -19.62 31.73 32.49
C ILE A 20 -20.23 30.65 31.60
N ILE A 21 -21.52 30.37 31.73
CA ILE A 21 -22.22 29.40 30.88
C ILE A 21 -22.15 29.83 29.41
N SER A 22 -22.39 31.10 29.08
CA SER A 22 -22.30 31.60 27.71
C SER A 22 -20.90 31.51 27.11
N TYR A 23 -19.85 31.81 27.88
CA TYR A 23 -18.48 31.64 27.41
C TYR A 23 -18.12 30.16 27.23
N PHE A 24 -18.65 29.28 28.09
CA PHE A 24 -18.41 27.84 28.00
C PHE A 24 -19.12 27.22 26.80
N THR A 25 -20.37 27.60 26.52
CA THR A 25 -21.09 27.16 25.31
C THR A 25 -20.47 27.71 24.03
N LEU A 26 -20.00 28.96 24.01
CA LEU A 26 -19.29 29.52 22.87
C LEU A 26 -17.96 28.77 22.61
N PHE A 27 -17.21 28.45 23.67
CA PHE A 27 -15.96 27.68 23.56
C PHE A 27 -16.20 26.26 23.04
N ILE A 28 -17.26 25.59 23.51
CA ILE A 28 -17.68 24.27 23.02
C ILE A 28 -18.08 24.35 21.54
N LEU A 29 -18.87 25.34 21.12
CA LEU A 29 -19.27 25.52 19.73
C LEU A 29 -18.07 25.77 18.80
N ILE A 30 -17.08 26.55 19.23
CA ILE A 30 -15.82 26.77 18.49
C ILE A 30 -15.00 25.47 18.43
N PHE A 31 -14.97 24.67 19.50
CA PHE A 31 -14.31 23.37 19.49
C PHE A 31 -14.97 22.36 18.54
N PHE A 32 -16.30 22.27 18.53
CA PHE A 32 -17.03 21.35 17.65
C PHE A 32 -16.97 21.78 16.17
N THR A 33 -17.03 23.09 15.88
CA THR A 33 -16.86 23.60 14.50
C THR A 33 -15.39 23.54 14.05
N GLY A 34 -14.44 23.76 14.96
CA GLY A 34 -13.00 23.62 14.71
C GLY A 34 -12.57 22.17 14.45
N CYS A 35 -13.10 21.19 15.18
CA CYS A 35 -12.84 19.76 14.91
C CYS A 35 -13.44 19.30 13.58
N ALA A 36 -14.64 19.76 13.21
CA ALA A 36 -15.25 19.42 11.92
C ALA A 36 -14.49 20.08 10.75
N ALA A 37 -13.94 21.28 10.95
CA ALA A 37 -13.08 21.95 9.96
C ALA A 37 -11.70 21.26 9.85
N LEU A 38 -11.10 20.84 10.97
CA LEU A 38 -9.85 20.07 11.01
C LEU A 38 -9.97 18.72 10.32
N GLN A 39 -11.10 18.03 10.49
CA GLN A 39 -11.37 16.74 9.87
C GLN A 39 -11.56 16.86 8.34
N LYS A 40 -12.21 17.94 7.87
CA LYS A 40 -12.26 18.27 6.44
C LYS A 40 -10.90 18.68 5.86
N THR A 41 -10.07 19.39 6.62
CA THR A 41 -8.71 19.74 6.15
C THR A 41 -7.74 18.56 6.21
N SER A 42 -7.91 17.57 7.09
CA SER A 42 -7.11 16.34 7.06
C SER A 42 -7.48 15.43 5.88
N ASP A 43 -8.75 15.44 5.44
CA ASP A 43 -9.13 14.76 4.20
C ASP A 43 -8.57 15.45 2.94
N PHE A 44 -8.26 16.75 3.02
CA PHE A 44 -7.62 17.52 1.94
C PHE A 44 -6.08 17.55 1.99
N ALA A 45 -5.47 17.43 3.18
CA ALA A 45 -4.02 17.51 3.36
C ALA A 45 -3.29 16.15 3.33
N PHE A 46 -4.03 15.04 3.39
CA PHE A 46 -3.50 13.67 3.26
C PHE A 46 -4.11 12.94 2.05
N GLY A 47 -4.42 13.68 1.00
CA GLY A 47 -4.89 13.14 -0.27
C GLY A 47 -3.76 12.44 -1.01
N ASN A 48 -3.31 11.28 -0.54
CA ASN A 48 -2.37 10.42 -1.26
C ASN A 48 -3.12 9.70 -2.41
N LYS A 49 -3.80 10.44 -3.30
CA LYS A 49 -4.38 9.81 -4.49
C LYS A 49 -3.27 9.52 -5.48
N ILE A 50 -3.30 8.33 -6.05
CA ILE A 50 -2.39 7.96 -7.13
C ILE A 50 -2.60 8.86 -8.34
N GLY A 51 -1.51 9.45 -8.83
CA GLY A 51 -1.54 10.20 -10.08
C GLY A 51 -1.74 9.28 -11.26
N PHE A 52 -2.22 9.83 -12.37
CA PHE A 52 -2.19 9.19 -13.67
C PHE A 52 -1.01 9.74 -14.47
N PRO A 53 -0.41 8.97 -15.39
CA PRO A 53 0.53 9.52 -16.35
C PRO A 53 -0.07 10.72 -17.11
N ASP A 54 0.75 11.73 -17.43
CA ASP A 54 0.29 12.99 -18.03
C ASP A 54 -0.42 12.81 -19.39
N ASP A 55 -0.13 11.71 -20.08
CA ASP A 55 -0.69 11.33 -21.38
C ASP A 55 -1.98 10.49 -21.28
N VAL A 56 -2.46 10.22 -20.06
CA VAL A 56 -3.65 9.40 -19.81
C VAL A 56 -4.82 10.26 -19.32
N ASP A 57 -5.96 10.16 -20.01
CA ASP A 57 -7.21 10.75 -19.55
C ASP A 57 -7.82 9.92 -18.40
N SER A 58 -7.66 10.42 -17.17
CA SER A 58 -8.17 9.77 -15.96
C SER A 58 -9.70 9.65 -15.92
N SER A 59 -10.45 10.44 -16.72
CA SER A 59 -11.91 10.34 -16.78
C SER A 59 -12.41 9.05 -17.44
N LEU A 60 -11.54 8.35 -18.17
CA LEU A 60 -11.83 7.04 -18.77
C LEU A 60 -11.81 5.91 -17.73
N PHE A 61 -11.35 6.16 -16.51
CA PHE A 61 -11.19 5.16 -15.47
C PHE A 61 -12.30 5.25 -14.44
N LYS A 62 -12.86 4.09 -14.10
CA LYS A 62 -13.82 3.96 -13.01
C LYS A 62 -13.08 3.68 -11.71
N GLU A 63 -13.31 4.54 -10.72
CA GLU A 63 -12.77 4.41 -9.36
C GLU A 63 -13.60 3.39 -8.55
N TYR A 64 -12.89 2.43 -7.94
CA TYR A 64 -13.42 1.47 -6.98
C TYR A 64 -12.68 1.66 -5.66
N PRO A 65 -13.28 2.35 -4.67
CA PRO A 65 -12.67 2.53 -3.36
C PRO A 65 -12.34 1.18 -2.72
N VAL A 66 -11.16 1.08 -2.11
CA VAL A 66 -10.75 -0.08 -1.33
C VAL A 66 -11.09 0.17 0.13
N ALA A 67 -11.86 -0.75 0.73
CA ALA A 67 -12.13 -0.69 2.17
C ALA A 67 -10.80 -0.77 2.95
N GLU A 68 -10.63 0.15 3.91
CA GLU A 68 -9.37 0.54 4.56
C GLU A 68 -8.32 -0.58 4.67
N VAL A 69 -7.24 -0.43 3.88
CA VAL A 69 -5.99 -1.20 4.05
C VAL A 69 -5.26 -0.57 5.25
N PRO A 70 -4.92 -1.32 6.31
CA PRO A 70 -4.11 -0.79 7.41
C PRO A 70 -2.77 -0.25 6.91
N LEU A 71 -2.08 0.50 7.77
CA LEU A 71 -0.78 1.13 7.50
C LEU A 71 0.18 0.20 6.73
N THR A 72 1.08 0.79 5.94
CA THR A 72 1.97 0.14 4.95
C THR A 72 2.73 -1.10 5.44
N ASN A 73 2.90 -1.25 6.75
CA ASN A 73 3.72 -2.28 7.38
C ASN A 73 2.86 -3.31 8.14
N GLN A 74 1.56 -3.38 7.84
CA GLN A 74 0.65 -4.35 8.44
C GLN A 74 0.10 -5.32 7.42
N ARG A 75 0.13 -6.60 7.79
CA ARG A 75 -0.50 -7.67 7.02
C ARG A 75 -2.00 -7.44 6.97
N ILE A 76 -2.57 -7.51 5.77
CA ILE A 76 -4.02 -7.46 5.57
C ILE A 76 -4.63 -8.85 5.55
N ASN A 77 -5.84 -9.00 6.09
CA ASN A 77 -6.58 -10.28 6.07
C ASN A 77 -7.61 -10.36 4.94
N GLY A 78 -7.80 -9.26 4.22
CA GLY A 78 -8.71 -9.15 3.08
C GLY A 78 -8.75 -7.71 2.58
N ALA A 79 -9.39 -7.52 1.44
CA ALA A 79 -9.65 -6.21 0.86
C ALA A 79 -10.90 -6.30 -0.04
N ASP A 80 -11.71 -5.26 -0.06
CA ASP A 80 -12.92 -5.19 -0.88
C ASP A 80 -12.79 -4.01 -1.85
N PHE A 81 -13.16 -4.20 -3.12
CA PHE A 81 -13.20 -3.13 -4.11
C PHE A 81 -14.35 -3.37 -5.10
N GLY A 82 -15.26 -2.40 -5.20
CA GLY A 82 -16.44 -2.53 -6.05
C GLY A 82 -17.31 -3.75 -5.69
N PRO A 83 -17.73 -4.57 -6.67
CA PRO A 83 -18.52 -5.79 -6.41
C PRO A 83 -17.65 -6.98 -5.98
N TYR A 84 -16.35 -6.77 -5.74
CA TYR A 84 -15.39 -7.83 -5.46
C TYR A 84 -14.89 -7.78 -4.02
N SER A 85 -14.72 -8.95 -3.43
CA SER A 85 -14.18 -9.15 -2.08
C SER A 85 -13.04 -10.16 -2.12
N ILE A 86 -11.91 -9.82 -1.49
CA ILE A 86 -10.73 -10.65 -1.40
C ILE A 86 -10.65 -11.20 0.02
N LYS A 87 -10.68 -12.52 0.14
CA LYS A 87 -10.40 -13.23 1.39
C LYS A 87 -8.99 -13.79 1.35
N LEU A 88 -8.16 -13.48 2.33
CA LEU A 88 -6.80 -14.01 2.44
C LEU A 88 -6.70 -15.09 3.51
N ILE A 89 -5.88 -16.10 3.24
CA ILE A 89 -5.43 -17.11 4.18
C ILE A 89 -3.90 -17.07 4.15
N ARG A 90 -3.30 -16.41 5.12
CA ARG A 90 -1.85 -16.23 5.19
C ARG A 90 -1.20 -17.27 6.08
N ASN A 91 -0.03 -17.77 5.67
CA ASN A 91 0.80 -18.60 6.53
C ASN A 91 1.77 -17.73 7.35
N GLU A 92 2.56 -18.38 8.21
CA GLU A 92 3.64 -17.70 8.94
C GLU A 92 4.75 -17.22 7.99
N ILE A 93 5.36 -16.07 8.33
CA ILE A 93 6.53 -15.56 7.65
C ILE A 93 7.74 -16.37 8.13
N LYS A 94 8.44 -17.01 7.20
CA LYS A 94 9.68 -17.72 7.49
C LYS A 94 10.85 -16.77 7.26
N VAL A 95 11.67 -16.60 8.30
CA VAL A 95 12.89 -15.81 8.24
C VAL A 95 14.09 -16.74 8.39
N GLU A 96 15.00 -16.68 7.45
CA GLU A 96 16.23 -17.47 7.41
C GLU A 96 17.45 -16.55 7.40
N ASP A 97 18.35 -16.76 8.37
CA ASP A 97 19.61 -16.03 8.49
C ASP A 97 20.77 -16.96 8.15
N ASN A 98 21.48 -16.66 7.07
CA ASN A 98 22.67 -17.39 6.64
C ASN A 98 23.88 -16.46 6.72
N SER A 99 24.91 -16.86 7.45
CA SER A 99 26.16 -16.10 7.50
C SER A 99 27.36 -17.01 7.25
N SER A 100 28.24 -16.57 6.35
CA SER A 100 29.54 -17.17 6.14
C SER A 100 30.62 -16.15 6.53
N LYS A 101 31.52 -16.57 7.41
CA LYS A 101 32.62 -15.72 7.90
C LYS A 101 33.95 -16.34 7.51
N GLY A 102 34.74 -15.59 6.76
CA GLY A 102 36.14 -15.89 6.44
C GLY A 102 37.03 -14.68 6.69
N PHE A 103 38.35 -14.90 6.65
CA PHE A 103 39.35 -13.87 6.96
C PHE A 103 39.39 -12.70 5.95
N LEU A 104 39.02 -12.96 4.69
CA LEU A 104 39.06 -11.96 3.59
C LEU A 104 37.71 -11.75 2.89
N LYS A 105 36.72 -12.58 3.24
CA LYS A 105 35.38 -12.55 2.66
C LYS A 105 34.38 -12.93 3.74
N SER A 106 33.33 -12.13 3.90
CA SER A 106 32.15 -12.54 4.65
C SER A 106 30.90 -12.23 3.85
N GLU A 107 29.90 -13.08 3.99
CA GLU A 107 28.60 -12.90 3.35
C GLU A 107 27.55 -13.09 4.43
N PHE A 108 26.70 -12.08 4.57
CA PHE A 108 25.51 -12.12 5.41
C PHE A 108 24.31 -12.10 4.49
N GLN A 109 23.41 -13.05 4.68
CA GLN A 109 22.18 -13.18 3.92
C GLN A 109 21.02 -13.34 4.89
N LYS A 110 20.01 -12.51 4.72
CA LYS A 110 18.73 -12.61 5.42
C LYS A 110 17.61 -12.73 4.40
N ILE A 111 16.79 -13.76 4.52
CA ILE A 111 15.67 -14.02 3.61
C ILE A 111 14.40 -14.09 4.44
N ALA A 112 13.38 -13.33 4.07
CA ALA A 112 12.02 -13.47 4.58
C ALA A 112 11.12 -13.99 3.46
N SER A 113 10.24 -14.93 3.77
CA SER A 113 9.26 -15.44 2.81
C SER A 113 7.90 -15.72 3.44
N GLU A 114 6.84 -15.42 2.71
CA GLU A 114 5.46 -15.70 3.10
C GLU A 114 4.76 -16.43 1.95
N LYS A 115 4.11 -17.54 2.27
CA LYS A 115 3.15 -18.18 1.35
C LYS A 115 1.75 -17.89 1.82
N TYR A 116 0.84 -17.58 0.90
CA TYR A 116 -0.56 -17.32 1.24
C TYR A 116 -1.48 -17.68 0.09
N ASN A 117 -2.75 -17.92 0.42
CA ASN A 117 -3.81 -18.14 -0.54
C ASN A 117 -4.80 -16.98 -0.50
N TYR A 118 -5.39 -16.65 -1.65
CA TYR A 118 -6.50 -15.72 -1.72
C TYR A 118 -7.68 -16.29 -2.48
N GLU A 119 -8.88 -15.92 -2.06
CA GLU A 119 -10.12 -16.13 -2.81
C GLU A 119 -10.65 -14.78 -3.24
N LEU A 120 -10.82 -14.58 -4.54
CA LEU A 120 -11.56 -13.43 -5.07
C LEU A 120 -13.01 -13.84 -5.26
N LYS A 121 -13.92 -13.15 -4.57
CA LYS A 121 -15.36 -13.34 -4.65
C LYS A 121 -15.98 -12.20 -5.46
N GLY A 122 -16.78 -12.55 -6.45
CA GLY A 122 -17.74 -11.62 -7.04
C GLY A 122 -19.08 -11.71 -6.30
N ILE A 123 -20.15 -11.22 -6.93
CA ILE A 123 -21.51 -11.26 -6.38
C ILE A 123 -21.90 -12.72 -6.04
N GLY A 124 -21.84 -13.05 -4.74
CA GLY A 124 -22.28 -14.33 -4.17
C GLY A 124 -21.42 -15.56 -4.46
N LYS A 125 -20.33 -15.47 -5.23
CA LYS A 125 -19.51 -16.64 -5.60
C LYS A 125 -18.01 -16.34 -5.70
N THR A 126 -17.18 -17.31 -5.37
CA THR A 126 -15.74 -17.28 -5.66
C THR A 126 -15.53 -17.36 -7.17
N VAL A 127 -14.86 -16.35 -7.73
CA VAL A 127 -14.54 -16.24 -9.16
C VAL A 127 -13.07 -16.59 -9.44
N TRP A 128 -12.19 -16.45 -8.45
CA TRP A 128 -10.80 -16.89 -8.56
C TRP A 128 -10.26 -17.41 -7.24
N ARG A 129 -9.32 -18.33 -7.33
CA ARG A 129 -8.47 -18.79 -6.21
C ARG A 129 -7.02 -18.65 -6.62
N GLY A 130 -6.21 -18.01 -5.80
CA GLY A 130 -4.78 -17.88 -6.07
C GLY A 130 -3.91 -18.34 -4.91
N GLU A 131 -2.74 -18.85 -5.25
CA GLU A 131 -1.64 -19.14 -4.34
C GLU A 131 -0.51 -18.17 -4.67
N CYS A 132 -0.01 -17.48 -3.65
CA CYS A 132 1.04 -16.49 -3.75
C CYS A 132 2.20 -16.81 -2.83
N THR A 133 3.39 -16.42 -3.27
CA THR A 133 4.61 -16.37 -2.46
C THR A 133 5.19 -14.97 -2.59
N THR A 134 5.46 -14.32 -1.46
CA THR A 134 6.29 -13.11 -1.39
C THR A 134 7.61 -13.44 -0.71
N SER A 135 8.71 -12.88 -1.19
CA SER A 135 10.02 -13.01 -0.53
C SER A 135 10.84 -11.73 -0.62
N ALA A 136 11.57 -11.42 0.45
CA ALA A 136 12.57 -10.37 0.49
C ALA A 136 13.94 -10.98 0.80
N HIS A 137 14.97 -10.47 0.14
CA HIS A 137 16.34 -10.94 0.26
C HIS A 137 17.23 -9.73 0.53
N ASN A 138 18.01 -9.79 1.60
CA ASN A 138 19.07 -8.84 1.92
C ASN A 138 20.40 -9.61 1.92
N ILE A 139 21.28 -9.32 0.97
CA ILE A 139 22.60 -9.95 0.87
C ILE A 139 23.65 -8.85 1.01
N GLU A 140 24.43 -8.92 2.09
CA GLU A 140 25.61 -8.09 2.33
C GLU A 140 26.87 -8.93 2.11
N LYS A 141 27.67 -8.57 1.11
CA LYS A 141 28.98 -9.17 0.83
C LYS A 141 30.08 -8.21 1.22
N LYS A 142 30.99 -8.67 2.07
CA LYS A 142 32.22 -7.98 2.48
C LYS A 142 33.40 -8.70 1.89
N SER A 143 34.29 -7.96 1.23
CA SER A 143 35.52 -8.52 0.67
C SER A 143 36.69 -7.57 0.86
N GLY A 144 37.88 -8.13 1.05
CA GLY A 144 39.12 -7.35 1.20
C GLY A 144 39.67 -7.38 2.63
N PHE A 145 40.80 -6.71 2.82
CA PHE A 145 41.40 -6.54 4.15
C PHE A 145 40.54 -5.57 4.98
N PRO A 146 40.52 -5.68 6.32
CA PRO A 146 39.72 -4.79 7.18
C PRO A 146 39.95 -3.29 6.95
N MET A 147 41.13 -2.91 6.46
CA MET A 147 41.50 -1.51 6.16
C MET A 147 41.04 -1.03 4.75
N PHE A 148 40.63 -1.94 3.87
CA PHE A 148 40.19 -1.71 2.49
C PHE A 148 38.93 -2.53 2.15
N GLU A 149 38.04 -2.70 3.12
CA GLU A 149 36.84 -3.51 2.98
C GLU A 149 35.91 -2.92 1.92
N LYS A 150 35.60 -3.70 0.89
CA LYS A 150 34.54 -3.41 -0.08
C LYS A 150 33.26 -4.07 0.41
N ARG A 151 32.18 -3.29 0.48
CA ARG A 151 30.83 -3.77 0.78
C ARG A 151 29.97 -3.74 -0.47
N GLU A 152 29.27 -4.82 -0.71
CA GLU A 152 28.28 -4.95 -1.77
C GLU A 152 26.96 -5.34 -1.13
N TYR A 153 25.91 -4.56 -1.42
CA TYR A 153 24.55 -4.83 -0.96
C TYR A 153 23.71 -5.24 -2.16
N SER A 154 22.95 -6.32 -2.01
CA SER A 154 21.96 -6.75 -2.98
C SER A 154 20.64 -6.94 -2.25
N TYR A 155 19.64 -6.18 -2.66
CA TYR A 155 18.28 -6.31 -2.17
C TYR A 155 17.36 -6.77 -3.29
N LYS A 156 16.47 -7.70 -2.98
CA LYS A 156 15.51 -8.23 -3.94
C LYS A 156 14.21 -8.54 -3.24
N ASN A 157 13.11 -8.03 -3.76
CA ASN A 157 11.76 -8.32 -3.32
C ASN A 157 11.01 -8.99 -4.48
N ILE A 158 10.34 -10.10 -4.21
CA ILE A 158 9.71 -10.95 -5.21
C ILE A 158 8.29 -11.21 -4.76
N MET A 159 7.35 -11.10 -5.70
CA MET A 159 6.02 -11.65 -5.55
C MET A 159 5.75 -12.58 -6.73
N ALA A 160 5.26 -13.78 -6.46
CA ALA A 160 4.79 -14.69 -7.47
C ALA A 160 3.44 -15.24 -7.07
N CYS A 161 2.45 -15.17 -7.95
CA CYS A 161 1.12 -15.70 -7.73
C CYS A 161 0.66 -16.54 -8.91
N ASN A 162 -0.02 -17.65 -8.62
CA ASN A 162 -0.74 -18.43 -9.61
C ASN A 162 -2.21 -18.49 -9.21
N ALA A 163 -3.10 -17.99 -10.07
CA ALA A 163 -4.53 -17.96 -9.85
C ALA A 163 -5.27 -18.80 -10.87
N SER A 164 -6.33 -19.46 -10.43
CA SER A 164 -7.24 -20.26 -11.24
C SER A 164 -8.66 -19.71 -11.13
N GLY A 165 -9.29 -19.54 -12.29
CA GLY A 165 -10.70 -19.19 -12.42
C GLY A 165 -11.44 -20.27 -13.21
N PRO A 166 -12.74 -20.08 -13.51
CA PRO A 166 -13.56 -21.06 -14.20
C PRO A 166 -12.96 -21.56 -15.53
N ASP A 167 -12.35 -20.67 -16.31
CA ASP A 167 -11.98 -20.97 -17.70
C ASP A 167 -10.50 -20.68 -18.04
N ARG A 168 -9.69 -20.27 -17.06
CA ARG A 168 -8.29 -19.90 -17.31
C ARG A 168 -7.44 -19.82 -16.04
N ILE A 169 -6.12 -19.83 -16.24
CA ILE A 169 -5.10 -19.63 -15.21
C ILE A 169 -4.40 -18.29 -15.47
N ILE A 170 -4.01 -17.60 -14.40
CA ILE A 170 -3.20 -16.38 -14.42
C ILE A 170 -1.94 -16.64 -13.61
N SER A 171 -0.78 -16.35 -14.18
CA SER A 171 0.48 -16.27 -13.45
C SER A 171 0.93 -14.83 -13.37
N LEU A 172 1.18 -14.33 -12.16
CA LEU A 172 1.67 -12.99 -11.87
C LEU A 172 3.05 -13.09 -11.23
N GLN A 173 3.98 -12.25 -11.67
CA GLN A 173 5.30 -12.13 -11.08
C GLN A 173 5.71 -10.66 -10.99
N MET A 174 6.22 -10.24 -9.84
CA MET A 174 6.83 -8.93 -9.61
C MET A 174 8.22 -9.14 -9.01
N GLU A 175 9.16 -8.27 -9.38
CA GLU A 175 10.51 -8.23 -8.81
C GLU A 175 10.99 -6.78 -8.65
N SER A 176 11.55 -6.45 -7.48
CA SER A 176 12.36 -5.25 -7.33
C SER A 176 13.78 -5.53 -7.83
N LEU A 177 14.27 -4.65 -8.69
CA LEU A 177 15.68 -4.62 -9.06
C LEU A 177 16.26 -3.32 -8.54
N LEU A 178 17.37 -3.39 -7.79
CA LEU A 178 18.16 -2.18 -7.55
C LEU A 178 18.70 -1.70 -8.89
N PRO A 179 18.46 -0.45 -9.28
CA PRO A 179 19.16 0.13 -10.42
C PRO A 179 20.67 0.15 -10.11
N GLU A 180 21.49 -0.21 -11.10
CA GLU A 180 22.95 -0.28 -11.00
C GLU A 180 23.61 1.02 -10.51
N ASN A 181 22.86 2.15 -10.55
CA ASN A 181 23.33 3.49 -10.22
C ASN A 181 22.80 4.05 -8.87
N GLY A 182 22.30 3.20 -7.97
CA GLY A 182 21.87 3.65 -6.62
C GLY A 182 20.61 4.52 -6.60
N GLY A 183 19.75 4.39 -7.61
CA GLY A 183 18.40 4.94 -7.62
C GLY A 183 17.42 4.13 -6.76
N LEU A 184 16.19 4.64 -6.66
CA LEU A 184 15.07 4.00 -5.95
C LEU A 184 14.75 2.63 -6.59
N CYS A 185 14.55 1.60 -5.76
CA CYS A 185 14.12 0.27 -6.19
C CYS A 185 12.80 0.35 -6.96
N GLN A 186 12.82 0.22 -8.28
CA GLN A 186 11.58 0.14 -9.05
C GLN A 186 11.14 -1.33 -9.14
N GLN A 187 9.94 -1.64 -8.64
CA GLN A 187 9.32 -2.92 -8.89
C GLN A 187 8.69 -2.97 -10.28
N LYS A 188 9.01 -4.02 -11.02
CA LYS A 188 8.38 -4.34 -12.30
C LYS A 188 7.92 -5.78 -12.31
N GLY A 189 6.93 -6.05 -13.14
CA GLY A 189 6.41 -7.39 -13.26
C GLY A 189 5.48 -7.56 -14.42
N TYR A 190 4.78 -8.69 -14.41
CA TYR A 190 3.80 -9.03 -15.41
C TYR A 190 2.76 -9.99 -14.85
N ALA A 191 1.60 -10.03 -15.51
CA ALA A 191 0.62 -11.10 -15.39
C ALA A 191 0.32 -11.69 -16.76
N VAL A 192 0.22 -13.02 -16.85
CA VAL A 192 -0.03 -13.75 -18.10
C VAL A 192 -1.20 -14.69 -17.95
N SER A 193 -2.10 -14.70 -18.94
CA SER A 193 -3.22 -15.63 -19.07
C SER A 193 -3.44 -15.98 -20.54
N GLY A 194 -2.99 -17.16 -20.96
CA GLY A 194 -2.99 -17.53 -22.38
C GLY A 194 -2.21 -16.52 -23.22
N ASN A 195 -2.88 -15.88 -24.19
CA ASN A 195 -2.29 -14.85 -25.06
C ASN A 195 -2.32 -13.44 -24.47
N ILE A 196 -2.95 -13.25 -23.30
CA ILE A 196 -3.00 -11.96 -22.62
C ILE A 196 -1.74 -11.81 -21.77
N ARG A 197 -1.00 -10.73 -22.01
CA ARG A 197 0.07 -10.25 -21.14
C ARG A 197 -0.28 -8.87 -20.64
N LEU A 198 -0.17 -8.69 -19.33
CA LEU A 198 -0.23 -7.42 -18.64
C LEU A 198 1.17 -7.10 -18.12
N ASP A 199 1.70 -5.94 -18.43
CA ASP A 199 2.94 -5.46 -17.81
C ASP A 199 2.58 -4.60 -16.60
N ILE A 200 3.32 -4.74 -15.51
CA ILE A 200 3.01 -4.10 -14.23
C ILE A 200 4.22 -3.28 -13.81
N GLU A 201 3.98 -2.03 -13.44
CA GLU A 201 5.01 -1.11 -12.98
C GLU A 201 4.58 -0.45 -11.68
N GLU A 202 5.49 -0.40 -10.71
CA GLU A 202 5.27 0.34 -9.48
C GLU A 202 5.21 1.84 -9.75
N THR A 203 4.35 2.52 -8.99
CA THR A 203 4.16 3.96 -9.11
C THR A 203 4.31 4.66 -7.77
N MET A 204 4.87 5.85 -7.86
CA MET A 204 5.16 6.75 -6.74
C MET A 204 4.14 7.88 -6.72
N ASN A 205 3.93 8.48 -5.56
CA ASN A 205 3.09 9.66 -5.45
C ASN A 205 3.65 10.80 -6.34
N THR A 206 2.86 11.24 -7.32
CA THR A 206 3.23 12.34 -8.22
C THR A 206 2.76 13.70 -7.72
N ASP A 207 1.95 13.74 -6.64
CA ASP A 207 1.57 15.01 -6.02
C ASP A 207 2.78 15.60 -5.29
N LYS A 208 3.21 16.77 -5.79
CA LYS A 208 4.46 17.50 -5.53
C LYS A 208 4.69 17.98 -4.08
N GLN A 209 4.10 17.34 -3.08
CA GLN A 209 4.08 17.87 -1.69
C GLN A 209 4.99 17.15 -0.69
N TYR A 210 5.64 16.03 -1.05
CA TYR A 210 6.58 15.34 -0.17
C TYR A 210 8.00 15.28 -0.74
N LEU A 211 8.98 15.53 0.13
CA LEU A 211 10.43 15.48 -0.14
C LEU A 211 10.96 14.05 -0.36
N MET A 212 10.11 13.02 -0.28
CA MET A 212 10.47 11.62 -0.50
C MET A 212 9.40 10.93 -1.35
N PRO A 213 9.79 10.22 -2.42
CA PRO A 213 8.87 9.42 -3.21
C PRO A 213 8.34 8.27 -2.36
N VAL A 214 7.05 8.31 -2.04
CA VAL A 214 6.36 7.21 -1.39
C VAL A 214 5.77 6.34 -2.50
N TYR A 215 6.15 5.07 -2.55
CA TYR A 215 5.45 4.08 -3.36
C TYR A 215 4.00 4.01 -2.87
N ILE A 216 3.04 4.12 -3.79
CA ILE A 216 1.61 4.17 -3.43
C ILE A 216 0.77 3.13 -4.15
N GLY A 217 1.34 2.42 -5.13
CA GLY A 217 0.60 1.44 -5.89
C GLY A 217 1.30 0.93 -7.14
N PHE A 218 0.49 0.43 -8.09
CA PHE A 218 0.95 -0.16 -9.33
C PHE A 218 0.10 0.29 -10.52
N TYR A 219 0.75 0.51 -11.66
CA TYR A 219 0.11 0.58 -12.97
C TYR A 219 0.07 -0.79 -13.62
N ILE A 220 -1.03 -1.09 -14.32
CA ILE A 220 -1.23 -2.30 -15.11
C ILE A 220 -1.44 -1.87 -16.56
N TYR A 221 -0.54 -2.29 -17.44
CA TYR A 221 -0.57 -1.99 -18.88
C TYR A 221 -0.95 -3.23 -19.69
N ASN A 222 -1.69 -3.05 -20.78
CA ASN A 222 -1.85 -4.05 -21.83
C ASN A 222 -1.37 -3.46 -23.16
N LYS A 223 -0.35 -4.07 -23.77
CA LYS A 223 0.24 -3.60 -25.05
C LYS A 223 0.64 -2.12 -25.01
N GLY A 224 1.16 -1.65 -23.88
CA GLY A 224 1.57 -0.26 -23.66
C GLY A 224 0.43 0.72 -23.32
N ILE A 225 -0.82 0.27 -23.26
CA ILE A 225 -1.98 1.10 -22.89
C ILE A 225 -2.31 0.85 -21.42
N LEU A 226 -2.49 1.91 -20.63
CA LEU A 226 -2.85 1.80 -19.23
C LEU A 226 -4.26 1.19 -19.10
N ALA A 227 -4.34 0.02 -18.46
CA ALA A 227 -5.58 -0.74 -18.29
C ALA A 227 -6.18 -0.54 -16.89
N ALA A 228 -5.33 -0.44 -15.86
CA ALA A 228 -5.76 -0.17 -14.49
C ALA A 228 -4.64 0.43 -13.64
N VAL A 229 -5.06 1.01 -12.52
CA VAL A 229 -4.20 1.56 -11.47
C VAL A 229 -4.65 0.97 -10.14
N VAL A 230 -3.71 0.46 -9.35
CA VAL A 230 -3.98 -0.18 -8.06
C VAL A 230 -3.27 0.60 -6.98
N GLN A 231 -4.02 1.39 -6.22
CA GLN A 231 -3.49 2.05 -5.03
C GLN A 231 -3.68 1.15 -3.82
N ASN A 232 -2.58 0.59 -3.31
CA ASN A 232 -2.57 -0.43 -2.25
C ASN A 232 -2.19 0.12 -0.86
N ARG A 233 -2.10 1.45 -0.69
CA ARG A 233 -1.78 2.11 0.59
C ARG A 233 -2.83 3.17 0.97
N MET A 234 -3.13 3.26 2.28
CA MET A 234 -4.03 4.21 2.99
C MET A 234 -5.15 4.85 2.16
N LYS A 235 -6.41 4.51 2.43
CA LYS A 235 -7.59 4.99 1.65
C LYS A 235 -7.42 4.74 0.14
N GLY A 236 -6.94 3.55 -0.21
CA GLY A 236 -6.64 3.14 -1.57
C GLY A 236 -7.87 3.02 -2.47
N ALA A 237 -7.61 2.88 -3.77
CA ALA A 237 -8.63 2.68 -4.79
C ALA A 237 -8.03 1.85 -5.94
N VAL A 238 -8.89 1.08 -6.60
CA VAL A 238 -8.57 0.47 -7.89
C VAL A 238 -9.27 1.27 -8.97
N TYR A 239 -8.51 1.79 -9.92
CA TYR A 239 -9.03 2.47 -11.09
C TYR A 239 -8.95 1.51 -12.27
N ILE A 240 -10.07 1.21 -12.92
CA ILE A 240 -10.10 0.29 -14.06
C ILE A 240 -10.62 1.06 -15.27
N SER A 241 -9.92 0.95 -16.40
CA SER A 241 -10.38 1.57 -17.64
C SER A 241 -11.78 1.08 -18.00
N SER A 242 -12.67 2.02 -18.31
CA SER A 242 -14.06 1.73 -18.68
C SER A 242 -14.17 1.16 -20.10
N THR A 243 -13.07 1.16 -20.87
CA THR A 243 -13.02 0.70 -22.26
C THR A 243 -12.41 -0.69 -22.41
N LEU A 244 -12.12 -1.40 -21.31
CA LEU A 244 -11.59 -2.76 -21.39
C LEU A 244 -12.63 -3.70 -21.99
N ASP A 245 -12.16 -4.57 -22.89
CA ASP A 245 -12.99 -5.64 -23.43
C ASP A 245 -13.31 -6.71 -22.37
N ALA A 246 -14.32 -7.53 -22.68
CA ALA A 246 -14.81 -8.56 -21.78
C ALA A 246 -13.80 -9.69 -21.51
N GLU A 247 -12.79 -9.86 -22.37
CA GLU A 247 -11.77 -10.90 -22.24
C GLU A 247 -10.64 -10.46 -21.29
N LEU A 248 -10.27 -9.19 -21.37
CA LEU A 248 -9.20 -8.54 -20.61
C LEU A 248 -9.64 -8.19 -19.19
N LEU A 249 -10.89 -7.73 -19.02
CA LEU A 249 -11.42 -7.25 -17.75
C LEU A 249 -11.24 -8.25 -16.59
N PRO A 250 -11.59 -9.56 -16.73
CA PRO A 250 -11.38 -10.52 -15.64
C PRO A 250 -9.91 -10.72 -15.25
N VAL A 251 -9.00 -10.61 -16.22
CA VAL A 251 -7.54 -10.73 -15.98
C VAL A 251 -7.06 -9.52 -15.19
N VAL A 252 -7.44 -8.31 -15.62
CA VAL A 252 -7.10 -7.06 -14.92
C VAL A 252 -7.65 -7.04 -13.49
N ILE A 253 -8.90 -7.49 -13.29
CA ILE A 253 -9.51 -7.57 -11.94
C ILE A 253 -8.74 -8.55 -11.05
N ASN A 254 -8.36 -9.72 -11.55
CA ASN A 254 -7.61 -10.70 -10.77
C ASN A 254 -6.19 -10.20 -10.45
N THR A 255 -5.52 -9.58 -11.42
CA THR A 255 -4.21 -8.94 -11.22
C THR A 255 -4.29 -7.83 -10.17
N ALA A 256 -5.29 -6.96 -10.25
CA ALA A 256 -5.52 -5.93 -9.24
C ALA A 256 -5.77 -6.53 -7.85
N ALA A 257 -6.59 -7.58 -7.78
CA ALA A 257 -6.84 -8.28 -6.53
C ALA A 257 -5.57 -8.89 -5.94
N ALA A 258 -4.72 -9.53 -6.74
CA ALA A 258 -3.44 -10.05 -6.28
C ALA A 258 -2.54 -8.91 -5.77
N LEU A 259 -2.39 -7.81 -6.52
CA LEU A 259 -1.56 -6.67 -6.12
C LEU A 259 -2.04 -5.99 -4.82
N LEU A 260 -3.35 -5.96 -4.56
CA LEU A 260 -3.88 -5.50 -3.26
C LEU A 260 -3.46 -6.40 -2.09
N THR A 261 -3.15 -7.67 -2.34
CA THR A 261 -2.71 -8.62 -1.29
C THR A 261 -1.22 -8.57 -1.01
N TYR A 262 -0.46 -7.87 -1.86
CA TYR A 262 0.98 -7.75 -1.74
C TYR A 262 1.36 -7.12 -0.40
N TYR A 263 2.28 -7.78 0.30
CA TYR A 263 2.87 -7.30 1.54
C TYR A 263 4.38 -7.27 1.37
N ASP A 264 4.96 -6.10 1.57
CA ASP A 264 6.40 -5.89 1.45
C ASP A 264 7.11 -6.47 2.68
N LEU A 265 8.03 -7.41 2.44
CA LEU A 265 8.81 -8.10 3.48
C LEU A 265 10.18 -7.43 3.76
N LEU A 266 10.47 -6.24 3.21
CA LEU A 266 11.75 -5.55 3.41
C LEU A 266 12.07 -5.29 4.90
N TYR A 267 11.07 -4.93 5.70
CA TYR A 267 11.24 -4.76 7.15
C TYR A 267 11.67 -6.05 7.86
N GLU A 268 11.17 -7.21 7.40
CA GLU A 268 11.52 -8.51 7.99
C GLU A 268 13.01 -8.86 7.76
N VAL A 269 13.60 -8.33 6.69
CA VAL A 269 15.03 -8.48 6.38
C VAL A 269 15.91 -7.32 6.86
N GLY A 270 15.36 -6.44 7.72
CA GLY A 270 16.10 -5.38 8.41
C GLY A 270 16.51 -4.21 7.52
N ILE A 271 15.70 -3.92 6.49
CA ILE A 271 15.83 -2.71 5.68
C ILE A 271 14.73 -1.77 6.15
N ASP A 272 15.11 -0.77 6.93
CA ASP A 272 14.20 0.32 7.27
C ASP A 272 14.22 1.33 6.10
N GLU A 273 13.06 1.58 5.49
CA GLU A 273 12.86 2.74 4.61
C GLU A 273 12.93 4.01 5.49
N GLU A 274 14.14 4.53 5.78
CA GLU A 274 14.37 5.85 6.38
C GLU A 274 14.22 6.99 5.36
#